data_AF-A0A200QY06-F1
#
_entry.id   AF-A0A200QY06-F1
#
_cell.length_a   1.000
_cell.length_b   1.000
_cell.length_c   1.000
_cell.angle_alpha   90.00
_cell.angle_beta   90.00
_cell.angle_gamma   90.00
#
_symmetry.space_group_name_H-M   'P 1'
#
loop_
_entity.id
_entity.type
_entity.pdbx_description
1 polymer ?
#
loop_
_entity_poly.entity_id
_entity_poly.type
_entity_poly.pdbx_seq_one_letter_code
_entity_poly.pdbx_strand_id
1 'polypeptide(L)'
;MVMPKDVESLLLQWHFKPLSDRATIMMEVLPAAILWSIWLERNQRAFADKELEMGRMLVNIKTLAFRWVSLLELFKGVHLDVIIGRWENFIFQPP
;
A
#
# COMPACT_ATOMS: atom_id res chain seq x y z
N MET A 1 4.38 23.93 -2.26
CA MET A 1 4.79 22.57 -1.83
C MET A 1 6.26 22.42 -2.16
N VAL A 2 7.12 22.19 -1.17
CA VAL A 2 8.57 21.98 -1.37
C VAL A 2 8.81 20.47 -1.38
N MET A 3 9.49 19.96 -2.39
CA MET A 3 9.87 18.55 -2.45
C MET A 3 10.76 18.22 -1.24
N PRO A 4 10.47 17.14 -0.48
CA PRO A 4 11.31 16.72 0.63
C PRO A 4 12.72 16.38 0.15
N LYS A 5 13.71 16.63 1.01
CA LYS A 5 15.14 16.48 0.69
C LYS A 5 15.57 15.01 0.49
N ASP A 6 14.80 14.07 1.03
CA ASP A 6 15.08 12.65 0.96
C ASP A 6 13.77 11.84 0.88
N VAL A 7 13.90 10.58 0.46
CA VAL A 7 12.77 9.66 0.24
C VAL A 7 12.06 9.34 1.55
N GLU A 8 12.79 9.22 2.66
CA GLU A 8 12.22 8.94 3.97
C GLU A 8 11.26 10.06 4.40
N SER A 9 11.70 11.31 4.30
CA SER A 9 10.89 12.49 4.58
C SER A 9 9.65 12.55 3.67
N LEU A 10 9.75 12.12 2.42
CA LEU A 10 8.60 12.03 1.50
C LEU A 10 7.58 10.98 1.96
N LEU A 11 8.04 9.82 2.43
CA LEU A 11 7.15 8.75 2.90
C LEU A 11 6.47 9.11 4.23
N LEU A 12 7.20 9.74 5.16
CA LEU A 12 6.69 10.08 6.49
C LEU A 12 5.69 11.25 6.52
N GLN A 13 5.61 12.05 5.44
CA GLN A 13 4.65 13.16 5.34
C GLN A 13 3.20 12.74 5.06
N TRP A 14 2.95 11.45 4.83
CA TRP A 14 1.61 10.95 4.55
C TRP A 14 0.82 10.88 5.86
N HIS A 15 -0.09 11.84 6.05
CA HIS A 15 -0.97 11.89 7.20
C HIS A 15 -2.36 11.42 6.81
N PHE A 16 -2.87 10.41 7.52
CA PHE A 16 -4.20 9.88 7.34
C PHE A 16 -5.09 10.30 8.49
N LYS A 17 -6.41 10.39 8.21
CA LYS A 17 -7.38 10.59 9.28
C LYS A 17 -7.31 9.40 10.25
N PRO A 18 -7.63 9.59 11.54
CA PRO A 18 -7.78 8.46 12.46
C PRO A 18 -8.77 7.45 11.89
N LEU A 19 -8.36 6.18 11.83
CA LEU A 19 -9.18 5.03 11.43
C LEU A 19 -9.08 3.95 12.52
N SER A 20 -9.69 2.79 12.31
CA SER A 20 -9.43 1.61 13.16
C SER A 20 -7.91 1.29 13.22
N ASP A 21 -7.45 0.63 14.28
CA ASP A 21 -6.01 0.29 14.45
C ASP A 21 -5.44 -0.45 13.23
N ARG A 22 -6.21 -1.40 12.68
CA ARG A 22 -5.86 -2.13 11.45
C ARG A 22 -5.71 -1.21 10.25
N ALA A 23 -6.68 -0.32 10.06
CA ALA A 23 -6.67 0.58 8.92
C ALA A 23 -5.53 1.60 9.04
N THR A 24 -5.26 2.11 10.24
CA THR A 24 -4.12 3.00 10.51
C THR A 24 -2.81 2.34 10.10
N ILE A 25 -2.52 1.12 10.58
CA ILE A 25 -1.31 0.37 10.22
C ILE A 25 -1.22 0.12 8.71
N MET A 26 -2.34 -0.26 8.07
CA MET A 26 -2.37 -0.49 6.62
C MET A 26 -2.05 0.80 5.85
N MET A 27 -2.57 1.95 6.30
CA MET A 27 -2.32 3.24 5.67
C MET A 27 -0.87 3.71 5.88
N GLU A 28 -0.26 3.45 7.04
CA GLU A 28 1.15 3.78 7.31
C GLU A 28 2.13 3.05 6.39
N VAL A 29 1.85 1.81 6.00
CA VAL A 29 2.71 1.03 5.09
C VAL A 29 2.45 1.34 3.60
N LEU A 30 1.31 1.95 3.28
CA LEU A 30 0.86 2.18 1.92
C LEU A 30 1.83 3.06 1.07
N PRO A 31 2.40 4.16 1.59
CA PRO A 31 3.35 4.99 0.83
C PRO A 31 4.58 4.19 0.37
N ALA A 32 5.12 3.36 1.25
CA ALA A 32 6.28 2.51 0.94
C ALA A 32 5.91 1.43 -0.09
N ALA A 33 4.72 0.84 0.02
CA ALA A 33 4.23 -0.15 -0.94
C ALA A 33 3.99 0.47 -2.34
N ILE A 34 3.47 1.70 -2.40
CA ILE A 34 3.30 2.48 -3.65
C ILE A 34 4.67 2.72 -4.29
N LEU A 35 5.62 3.27 -3.53
CA LEU A 35 6.96 3.59 -4.04
C LEU A 35 7.65 2.34 -4.59
N TRP A 36 7.62 1.24 -3.83
CA TRP A 36 8.22 -0.03 -4.26
C TRP A 36 7.56 -0.57 -5.53
N SER A 37 6.23 -0.52 -5.62
CA SER A 37 5.49 -1.00 -6.79
C SER A 37 5.80 -0.17 -8.04
N ILE A 38 5.91 1.15 -7.92
CA ILE A 38 6.31 2.04 -9.02
C ILE A 38 7.75 1.75 -9.45
N TRP A 39 8.66 1.55 -8.49
CA TRP A 39 10.05 1.21 -8.80
C TRP A 39 10.15 -0.12 -9.57
N LEU A 40 9.41 -1.15 -9.13
CA LEU A 40 9.34 -2.45 -9.82
C LEU A 40 8.78 -2.31 -11.23
N GLU A 41 7.69 -1.58 -11.41
CA GLU A 41 7.06 -1.36 -12.71
C GLU A 41 8.03 -0.66 -13.67
N ARG A 42 8.68 0.43 -13.22
CA ARG A 42 9.67 1.15 -14.03
C ARG A 42 10.83 0.27 -14.46
N ASN A 43 11.32 -0.60 -13.59
CA ASN A 43 12.38 -1.55 -13.94
C ASN A 43 11.90 -2.61 -14.93
N GLN A 44 10.69 -3.13 -14.77
CA GLN A 44 10.13 -4.09 -15.73
C GLN A 44 9.94 -3.46 -17.12
N ARG A 45 9.47 -2.21 -17.19
CA ARG A 45 9.36 -1.49 -18.46
C ARG A 45 10.73 -1.26 -19.09
N ALA A 46 11.71 -0.80 -18.31
CA ALA A 46 13.04 -0.46 -18.83
C ALA A 46 13.88 -1.69 -19.27
N PHE A 47 13.79 -2.80 -18.54
CA PHE A 47 14.69 -3.95 -18.73
C PHE A 47 14.01 -5.17 -19.38
N ALA A 48 12.67 -5.20 -19.46
CA ALA A 48 11.92 -6.32 -20.03
C ALA A 48 10.85 -5.90 -21.05
N ASP A 49 10.72 -4.60 -21.35
CA ASP A 49 9.70 -4.05 -22.24
C ASP A 49 8.28 -4.50 -21.88
N LYS A 50 8.02 -4.65 -20.57
CA LYS A 50 6.74 -5.09 -20.02
C LYS A 50 6.08 -3.94 -19.31
N GLU A 51 4.95 -3.51 -19.86
CA GLU A 51 4.07 -2.55 -19.20
C GLU A 51 3.03 -3.25 -18.33
N LEU A 52 2.75 -2.66 -17.17
CA LEU A 52 1.72 -3.14 -16.26
C LEU A 52 0.46 -2.26 -16.36
N GLU A 53 -0.68 -2.91 -16.55
CA GLU A 53 -1.98 -2.25 -16.50
C GLU A 53 -2.25 -1.68 -15.09
N MET A 54 -2.92 -0.53 -15.03
CA MET A 54 -3.10 0.27 -13.80
C MET A 54 -3.87 -0.48 -12.71
N GLY A 55 -4.96 -1.16 -13.05
CA GLY A 55 -5.72 -2.01 -12.14
C GLY A 55 -4.84 -3.10 -11.52
N ARG A 56 -4.00 -3.76 -12.32
CA ARG A 56 -3.01 -4.73 -11.81
C ARG A 56 -1.98 -4.07 -10.90
N MET A 57 -1.53 -2.84 -11.19
CA MET A 57 -0.64 -2.09 -10.30
C MET A 57 -1.30 -1.81 -8.95
N LEU A 58 -2.57 -1.39 -8.93
CA LEU A 58 -3.33 -1.16 -7.70
C LEU A 58 -3.48 -2.45 -6.87
N VAL A 59 -3.73 -3.59 -7.51
CA VAL A 59 -3.78 -4.89 -6.84
C VAL A 59 -2.43 -5.25 -6.24
N ASN A 60 -1.32 -5.03 -6.96
CA ASN A 60 0.02 -5.29 -6.47
C ASN A 60 0.36 -4.44 -5.23
N ILE A 61 0.02 -3.15 -5.25
CA ILE A 61 0.22 -2.23 -4.12
C ILE A 61 -0.52 -2.74 -2.88
N LYS A 62 -1.83 -3.01 -3.02
CA LYS A 62 -2.66 -3.51 -1.91
C LYS A 62 -2.17 -4.84 -1.37
N THR A 63 -1.77 -5.75 -2.26
CA THR A 63 -1.26 -7.08 -1.89
C THR A 63 0.07 -6.96 -1.15
N LEU A 64 0.97 -6.09 -1.62
CA LEU A 64 2.27 -5.86 -0.99
C LEU A 64 2.11 -5.23 0.40
N ALA A 65 1.31 -4.17 0.51
CA ALA A 65 0.99 -3.52 1.77
C ALA A 65 0.44 -4.52 2.79
N PHE A 66 -0.56 -5.30 2.40
CA PHE A 66 -1.14 -6.34 3.25
C PHE A 66 -0.12 -7.39 3.67
N ARG A 67 0.71 -7.86 2.72
CA ARG A 67 1.73 -8.88 3.00
C ARG A 67 2.68 -8.44 4.10
N TRP A 68 3.09 -7.17 4.11
CA TRP A 68 4.01 -6.63 5.14
C TRP A 68 3.40 -6.60 6.54
N VAL A 69 2.08 -6.49 6.66
CA VAL A 69 1.38 -6.40 7.95
C VAL A 69 0.66 -7.70 8.36
N SER A 70 0.60 -8.67 7.45
CA SER A 70 -0.19 -9.91 7.60
C SER A 70 0.18 -10.79 8.80
N LEU A 71 1.41 -10.65 9.32
CA LEU A 71 1.90 -11.40 10.48
C LEU A 71 1.58 -10.75 11.82
N LEU A 72 1.04 -9.53 11.81
CA LEU A 72 0.61 -8.85 13.04
C LEU A 72 -0.68 -9.48 13.56
N GLU A 73 -0.82 -9.63 14.87
CA GLU A 73 -2.01 -10.25 15.49
C GLU A 73 -3.32 -9.55 15.08
N LEU A 74 -3.30 -8.23 14.87
CA LEU A 74 -4.44 -7.45 14.39
C LEU A 74 -4.96 -7.92 13.02
N PHE A 75 -4.12 -8.53 12.19
CA PHE A 75 -4.46 -9.00 10.84
C PHE A 75 -4.69 -10.51 10.76
N LYS A 76 -4.64 -11.21 11.90
CA LYS A 76 -4.89 -12.66 11.95
C LYS A 76 -6.31 -12.98 11.47
N GLY A 77 -6.42 -13.94 10.56
CA GLY A 77 -7.70 -14.33 9.95
C GLY A 77 -8.22 -13.37 8.88
N VAL A 78 -7.50 -12.28 8.57
CA VAL A 78 -7.82 -11.44 7.40
C VAL A 78 -7.28 -12.15 6.16
N HIS A 79 -8.11 -12.28 5.14
CA HIS A 79 -7.75 -12.89 3.87
C HIS A 79 -7.48 -11.81 2.80
N LEU A 80 -6.60 -12.12 1.84
CA LEU A 80 -6.17 -11.17 0.80
C LEU A 80 -7.34 -10.72 -0.10
N ASP A 81 -8.33 -11.57 -0.33
CA ASP A 81 -9.53 -11.26 -1.11
C ASP A 81 -10.35 -10.11 -0.49
N VAL A 82 -10.37 -10.00 0.84
CA VAL A 82 -10.98 -8.87 1.56
C VAL A 82 -10.26 -7.57 1.20
N ILE A 83 -8.94 -7.59 1.15
CA ILE A 83 -8.13 -6.40 0.83
C ILE A 83 -8.30 -5.99 -0.63
N ILE A 84 -8.33 -6.95 -1.55
CA ILE A 84 -8.46 -6.68 -2.99
C ILE A 84 -9.89 -6.24 -3.33
N GLY A 85 -10.89 -7.02 -2.90
CA GLY A 85 -12.29 -6.88 -3.32
C GLY A 85 -13.15 -6.02 -2.39
N ARG A 86 -12.72 -5.76 -1.15
CA ARG A 86 -13.51 -5.03 -0.14
C ARG A 86 -12.66 -3.96 0.57
N TRP A 87 -11.74 -3.34 -0.16
CA TRP A 87 -10.81 -2.33 0.37
C TRP A 87 -11.51 -1.19 1.13
N GLU A 88 -12.57 -0.62 0.57
CA GLU A 88 -13.30 0.48 1.22
C GLU A 88 -13.88 0.04 2.56
N ASN A 89 -14.52 -1.13 2.58
CA ASN A 89 -15.03 -1.70 3.82
C ASN A 89 -13.89 -1.93 4.81
N PHE A 90 -12.72 -2.41 4.39
CA PHE A 90 -11.60 -2.68 5.28
C PHE A 90 -11.02 -1.40 5.90
N ILE A 91 -10.83 -0.34 5.11
CA ILE A 91 -10.20 0.92 5.55
C ILE A 91 -11.17 1.79 6.35
N PHE A 92 -12.44 1.84 5.95
CA PHE A 92 -13.43 2.75 6.53
C PHE A 92 -14.38 2.07 7.52
N GLN A 93 -14.03 0.90 8.07
CA GLN A 93 -14.80 0.38 9.21
C GLN A 93 -14.76 1.42 10.34
N PRO A 94 -15.92 1.80 10.91
CA PRO A 94 -15.92 2.60 12.12
C PRO A 94 -15.12 1.87 13.21
N PRO A 95 -14.37 2.61 14.05
CA PRO A 95 -13.57 2.04 15.14
C PRO A 95 -14.43 1.29 16.16
#